data_AF-A0A3A5HEB0-F1
#
_entry.id   AF-A0A3A5HEB0-F1
#
_cell.length_a   1.000
_cell.length_b   1.000
_cell.length_c   1.000
_cell.angle_alpha   90.00
_cell.angle_beta   90.00
_cell.angle_gamma   90.00
#
_symmetry.space_group_name_H-M   'P 1'
#
loop_
_entity.id
_entity.type
_entity.pdbx_description
1 polymer ?
#
loop_
_entity_poly.entity_id
_entity_poly.type
_entity_poly.pdbx_seq_one_letter_code
_entity_poly.pdbx_strand_id
1 'polypeptide(L)' 'MKRRLFYALSIGMLLGALGGGVFFVWGMIINDFNLESVIESSLQAFIVFSVLGFTLGFLIYHLEH' A
#
# COMPACT_ATOMS: atom_id res chain seq x y z
N MET A 1 -6.43 -22.66 -0.89
CA MET A 1 -6.62 -21.49 -1.80
C MET A 1 -7.19 -20.26 -1.10
N LYS A 2 -8.32 -20.34 -0.38
CA LYS A 2 -8.91 -19.18 0.33
C LYS A 2 -7.97 -18.52 1.36
N ARG A 3 -7.22 -19.30 2.15
CA ARG A 3 -6.25 -18.78 3.13
C ARG A 3 -5.12 -17.98 2.49
N ARG A 4 -4.53 -18.48 1.40
CA ARG A 4 -3.49 -17.78 0.62
C ARG A 4 -3.93 -16.41 0.17
N LEU A 5 -5.13 -16.35 -0.41
CA LEU A 5 -5.67 -15.11 -0.98
C LEU A 5 -5.97 -14.09 0.11
N PHE A 6 -6.50 -14.53 1.25
CA PHE A 6 -6.74 -13.67 2.41
C PHE A 6 -5.42 -13.16 3.02
N TYR A 7 -4.42 -14.03 3.18
CA TYR A 7 -3.09 -13.67 3.69
C TYR A 7 -2.43 -12.59 2.82
N ALA A 8 -2.41 -12.81 1.50
CA ALA A 8 -1.85 -11.85 0.57
C ALA A 8 -2.62 -10.52 0.55
N LEU A 9 -3.96 -10.58 0.61
CA LEU A 9 -4.79 -9.37 0.70
C LEU A 9 -4.50 -8.58 1.97
N SER A 10 -4.34 -9.25 3.11
CA SER A 10 -4.00 -8.59 4.38
C SER A 10 -2.68 -7.85 4.28
N ILE A 11 -1.63 -8.48 3.73
CA ILE A 11 -0.31 -7.85 3.55
C ILE A 11 -0.40 -6.68 2.56
N GLY A 12 -1.10 -6.86 1.44
CA GLY A 12 -1.35 -5.80 0.47
C GLY A 12 -2.00 -4.58 1.12
N MET A 13 -3.12 -4.76 1.82
CA MET A 13 -3.83 -3.65 2.47
C MET A 13 -2.97 -2.95 3.53
N LEU A 14 -2.15 -3.71 4.28
CA LEU A 14 -1.23 -3.15 5.28
C LEU A 14 -0.17 -2.27 4.63
N LEU A 15 0.49 -2.77 3.58
CA LEU A 15 1.51 -2.03 2.86
C LEU A 15 0.93 -0.84 2.11
N GLY A 16 -0.26 -1.00 1.51
CA GLY A 16 -1.01 0.09 0.91
C GLY A 16 -1.27 1.22 1.89
N ALA A 17 -1.84 0.90 3.06
CA ALA A 17 -2.16 1.90 4.08
C ALA A 17 -0.90 2.62 4.59
N LEU A 18 0.19 1.89 4.81
CA LEU A 18 1.48 2.48 5.20
C LEU A 18 2.05 3.37 4.10
N GLY A 19 2.08 2.89 2.86
CA GLY A 19 2.59 3.64 1.71
C GLY A 19 1.79 4.92 1.46
N GLY A 20 0.47 4.82 1.39
CA GLY A 20 -0.42 5.97 1.23
C GLY A 20 -0.29 6.97 2.38
N GLY A 21 -0.21 6.48 3.62
CA GLY A 21 -0.03 7.34 4.80
C GLY A 21 1.30 8.11 4.80
N VAL A 22 2.41 7.44 4.43
CA VAL A 22 3.72 8.08 4.33
C VAL A 22 3.72 9.16 3.25
N PHE A 23 3.19 8.86 2.06
CA PHE A 23 3.11 9.84 0.97
C PHE A 23 2.16 10.99 1.28
N PHE A 24 1.11 10.75 2.07
CA PHE A 24 0.23 11.80 2.56
C PHE A 24 0.97 12.78 3.47
N VAL A 25 1.65 12.27 4.51
CA VAL A 25 2.42 13.12 5.44
C VAL A 25 3.52 13.86 4.70
N TRP A 26 4.24 13.17 3.80
CA TRP A 26 5.30 13.76 2.99
C TRP A 26 4.77 14.85 2.04
N GLY A 27 3.65 14.57 1.36
CA GLY A 27 3.01 15.51 0.45
C GLY A 27 2.52 16.77 1.16
N MET A 28 1.98 16.63 2.37
CA MET A 28 1.57 17.76 3.21
C MET A 28 2.74 18.67 3.58
N ILE A 29 3.94 18.10 3.79
CA ILE A 29 5.14 18.87 4.14
C ILE A 29 5.68 19.65 2.93
N ILE A 30 5.56 19.12 1.71
CA ILE A 30 6.24 19.66 0.52
C ILE A 30 5.36 20.58 -0.32
N ASN A 31 4.07 20.30 -0.46
CA ASN A 31 3.22 20.98 -1.43
C ASN A 31 2.48 22.21 -0.88
N ASP A 32 2.99 22.86 0.17
CA ASP A 32 2.35 24.04 0.81
C ASP A 32 0.84 23.84 1.06
N PHE A 33 0.44 22.62 1.47
CA PHE A 33 -0.96 22.25 1.71
C PHE A 33 -1.88 22.23 0.47
N ASN A 34 -1.34 22.07 -0.75
CA ASN A 34 -2.15 21.75 -1.93
C ASN A 34 -2.75 20.35 -1.80
N LEU A 35 -3.92 20.29 -1.16
CA LEU A 35 -4.59 19.07 -0.74
C LEU A 35 -4.89 18.12 -1.91
N GLU A 36 -5.21 18.65 -3.09
CA GLU A 36 -5.54 17.86 -4.28
C GLU A 36 -4.33 17.02 -4.72
N SER A 37 -3.18 17.67 -4.89
CA SER A 37 -1.93 16.99 -5.26
C SER A 37 -1.46 15.96 -4.22
N VAL A 38 -1.69 16.25 -2.93
CA VAL A 38 -1.34 15.35 -1.84
C VAL A 38 -2.25 14.12 -1.85
N ILE A 39 -3.56 14.29 -2.01
CA ILE A 39 -4.50 13.16 -2.08
C ILE A 39 -4.20 12.28 -3.29
N GLU A 40 -3.96 12.88 -4.46
CA GLU A 40 -3.66 12.12 -5.68
C GLU A 40 -2.39 11.27 -5.50
N SER A 41 -1.29 11.89 -5.07
CA SER A 41 -0.02 11.19 -4.86
C SER A 41 -0.12 10.10 -3.77
N SER A 42 -0.90 10.36 -2.71
CA SER A 42 -1.15 9.38 -1.63
C SER A 42 -1.99 8.19 -2.10
N LEU A 43 -3.00 8.42 -2.92
CA LEU A 43 -3.82 7.36 -3.51
C LEU A 43 -3.01 6.51 -4.49
N GLN A 44 -2.18 7.14 -5.32
CA GLN A 44 -1.27 6.43 -6.20
C GLN A 44 -0.32 5.54 -5.39
N ALA A 45 0.29 6.09 -4.32
CA ALA A 45 1.14 5.30 -3.43
C ALA A 45 0.37 4.14 -2.78
N PHE A 46 -0.83 4.38 -2.24
CA PHE A 46 -1.66 3.34 -1.66
C PHE A 46 -1.89 2.17 -2.62
N ILE A 47 -2.25 2.44 -3.87
CA ILE A 47 -2.50 1.42 -4.88
C ILE A 47 -1.22 0.64 -5.21
N VAL A 48 -0.11 1.36 -5.46
CA VAL A 48 1.18 0.73 -5.81
C VAL A 48 1.66 -0.18 -4.68
N PHE A 49 1.70 0.33 -3.45
CA PHE A 49 2.13 -0.47 -2.30
C PHE A 49 1.15 -1.61 -1.98
N SER A 50 -0.15 -1.45 -2.25
CA SER A 50 -1.13 -2.54 -2.12
C SER A 50 -0.85 -3.69 -3.07
N VAL A 51 -0.56 -3.37 -4.34
CA VAL A 51 -0.26 -4.39 -5.37
C VAL A 51 1.07 -5.08 -5.09
N LEU A 52 2.10 -4.32 -4.71
CA LEU A 52 3.39 -4.87 -4.31
C LEU A 52 3.26 -5.77 -3.08
N GLY A 53 2.55 -5.31 -2.06
CA GLY A 53 2.32 -6.08 -0.84
C GLY A 53 1.49 -7.33 -1.07
N PHE A 54 0.48 -7.27 -1.94
CA PHE A 54 -0.29 -8.44 -2.34
C PHE A 54 0.58 -9.49 -3.02
N THR A 55 1.42 -9.06 -3.97
CA THR A 55 2.37 -9.93 -4.67
C THR A 55 3.36 -10.56 -3.69
N LEU A 56 3.91 -9.75 -2.77
CA LEU A 56 4.81 -10.22 -1.73
C LEU A 56 4.12 -11.24 -0.81
N GLY A 57 2.88 -10.98 -0.41
CA GLY A 57 2.13 -11.92 0.42
C GLY A 57 1.85 -13.25 -0.26
N PHE A 58 1.68 -13.28 -1.59
CA PHE A 58 1.62 -14.53 -2.35
C PHE A 58 2.95 -15.30 -2.31
N LEU A 59 4.08 -14.60 -2.45
CA LEU A 59 5.41 -15.20 -2.39
C LEU A 59 5.72 -15.74 -1.00
N ILE A 60 5.47 -14.96 0.05
CA ILE A 60 5.70 -15.38 1.44
C ILE A 60 4.85 -16.61 1.76
N TYR A 61 3.56 -16.62 1.42
CA TYR A 61 2.71 -17.79 1.67
C TYR A 61 3.23 -19.05 0.99
N HIS A 62 3.80 -18.93 -0.22
CA HIS A 62 4.40 -20.05 -0.95
C HIS A 62 5.71 -20.55 -0.33
N LEU A 63 6.47 -19.68 0.34
CA LEU A 63 7.70 -20.07 1.05
C LEU A 63 7.39 -20.73 2.40
N GLU A 64 6.29 -20.34 3.04
CA GLU A 64 5.88 -20.88 4.34
C GLU A 64 5.15 -22.23 4.27
N HIS A 65 4.59 -22.60 3.10
CA HIS A 65 3.74 -23.79 2.92
C HIS A 65 4.06 -24.54 1.62
#